data_AF-A0A7S3FEZ1-F1
#
_entry.id   AF-A0A7S3FEZ1-F1
#
_cell.length_a   1.000
_cell.length_b   1.000
_cell.length_c   1.000
_cell.angle_alpha   90.00
_cell.angle_beta   90.00
_cell.angle_gamma   90.00
#
_symmetry.space_group_name_H-M   'P 1'
#
loop_
_entity.id
_entity.type
_entity.pdbx_description
1 polymer ?
#
loop_
_entity_poly.entity_id
_entity_poly.type
_entity_poly.pdbx_seq_one_letter_code
_entity_poly.pdbx_strand_id
1 'polypeptide(L)'
;GYDNLYEHNGRFGGEEERAVVLLNCGATDDLGEALGLTEMGGARAWVIDCHRPINHRNLSESNRRVAVLVDDEDMRERLDLDEQGALDSDSDEDDEDDDSAEQNRARQARRAG
;
A
#
# COMPACT_ATOMS: atom_id res chain seq x y z
N GLY A 1 13.48 -2.09 -17.26
CA GLY A 1 13.50 -3.38 -16.54
C GLY A 1 14.75 -3.42 -15.68
N TYR A 2 14.64 -4.03 -14.50
CA TYR A 2 15.71 -4.15 -13.51
C TYR A 2 16.66 -5.33 -13.77
N ASP A 3 16.42 -6.10 -14.83
CA ASP A 3 17.08 -7.38 -15.13
C ASP A 3 18.62 -7.27 -15.17
N ASN A 4 19.16 -6.15 -15.66
CA ASN A 4 20.60 -5.93 -15.75
C ASN A 4 21.25 -5.49 -14.42
N LEU A 5 20.47 -4.98 -13.46
CA LEU A 5 20.99 -4.50 -12.17
C LEU A 5 21.35 -5.65 -11.24
N TYR A 6 20.51 -6.70 -11.24
CA TYR A 6 20.77 -7.92 -10.46
C TYR A 6 22.09 -8.58 -10.90
N GLU A 7 22.29 -8.72 -12.21
CA GLU A 7 23.53 -9.29 -12.78
C GLU A 7 24.78 -8.44 -12.49
N HIS A 8 24.66 -7.12 -12.56
CA HIS A 8 25.80 -6.23 -12.32
C HIS A 8 26.20 -6.18 -10.85
N ASN A 9 25.25 -6.14 -9.92
CA ASN A 9 25.56 -6.16 -8.50
C ASN A 9 26.11 -7.52 -8.03
N GLY A 10 25.70 -8.62 -8.66
CA GLY A 10 26.27 -9.95 -8.42
C GLY A 10 27.76 -10.05 -8.75
N ARG A 11 28.30 -9.16 -9.60
CA ARG A 11 29.74 -9.12 -9.95
C ARG A 11 30.62 -8.47 -8.89
N PHE A 12 30.05 -7.69 -7.97
CA PHE A 12 30.78 -6.99 -6.91
C PHE A 12 30.76 -7.75 -5.58
N GLY A 13 30.95 -9.08 -5.61
CA GLY A 13 30.86 -9.96 -4.44
C GLY A 13 31.70 -9.46 -3.24
N GLY A 14 31.05 -9.29 -2.09
CA GLY A 14 31.66 -8.86 -0.83
C GLY A 14 30.62 -8.50 0.23
N GLU A 15 31.01 -8.53 1.52
CA GLU A 15 30.20 -8.06 2.66
C GLU A 15 30.14 -6.53 2.78
N GLU A 16 30.78 -5.81 1.86
CA GLU A 16 30.81 -4.35 1.84
C GLU A 16 29.42 -3.77 1.52
N GLU A 17 29.07 -2.71 2.24
CA GLU A 17 27.82 -1.98 2.03
C GLU A 17 27.85 -1.31 0.65
N ARG A 18 26.84 -1.63 -0.17
CA ARG A 18 26.71 -1.19 -1.57
C ARG A 18 25.51 -0.28 -1.70
N ALA A 19 25.70 0.85 -2.37
CA ALA A 19 24.63 1.80 -2.66
C ALA A 19 24.16 1.67 -4.11
N VAL A 20 22.86 1.45 -4.30
CA VAL A 20 22.18 1.57 -5.60
C VAL A 20 21.44 2.90 -5.60
N VAL A 21 21.76 3.80 -6.53
CA VAL A 21 21.08 5.09 -6.65
C VAL A 21 20.17 5.07 -7.87
N LEU A 22 18.88 5.29 -7.65
CA LEU A 22 17.85 5.34 -8.68
C LEU A 22 17.42 6.80 -8.88
N LEU A 23 17.55 7.28 -10.11
CA LEU A 23 17.22 8.65 -10.50
C LEU A 23 16.05 8.63 -11.46
N ASN A 24 14.98 9.36 -11.12
CA ASN A 24 13.72 9.45 -11.86
C ASN A 24 13.07 8.08 -12.15
N CYS A 25 13.31 7.10 -11.30
CA CYS A 25 12.69 5.78 -11.38
C CYS A 25 12.68 5.05 -10.03
N GLY A 26 11.82 4.04 -9.92
CA GLY A 26 11.80 3.08 -8.81
C GLY A 26 10.89 3.43 -7.64
N ALA A 27 10.28 4.63 -7.59
CA ALA A 27 9.37 4.95 -6.48
C ALA A 27 8.10 4.08 -6.48
N THR A 28 7.56 3.74 -7.65
CA THR A 28 6.26 3.05 -7.79
C THR A 28 6.35 1.52 -7.66
N ASP A 29 7.54 0.94 -7.85
CA ASP A 29 7.76 -0.50 -7.82
C ASP A 29 8.14 -0.97 -6.41
N ASP A 30 7.90 -2.24 -6.08
CA ASP A 30 8.48 -2.86 -4.88
C ASP A 30 9.97 -3.12 -5.13
N LEU A 31 10.85 -2.23 -4.65
CA LEU A 31 12.28 -2.34 -4.91
C LEU A 31 12.96 -3.45 -4.11
N GLY A 32 12.36 -3.90 -3.01
CA GLY A 32 12.87 -5.04 -2.25
C GLY A 32 12.85 -6.30 -3.10
N GLU A 33 11.74 -6.53 -3.79
CA GLU A 33 11.55 -7.63 -4.73
C GLU A 33 12.27 -7.37 -6.07
N ALA A 34 12.04 -6.21 -6.69
CA ALA A 34 12.50 -5.93 -8.05
C ALA A 34 14.03 -5.92 -8.20
N LEU A 35 14.75 -5.52 -7.15
CA LEU A 35 16.21 -5.53 -7.13
C LEU A 35 16.79 -6.73 -6.37
N GLY A 36 15.97 -7.63 -5.82
CA GLY A 36 16.45 -8.74 -5.00
C GLY A 36 17.24 -8.29 -3.77
N LEU A 37 16.92 -7.10 -3.22
CA LEU A 37 17.72 -6.49 -2.15
C LEU A 37 17.83 -7.39 -0.93
N THR A 38 16.82 -8.21 -0.65
CA THR A 38 16.79 -9.17 0.47
C THR A 38 17.84 -10.27 0.34
N GLU A 39 18.00 -10.79 -0.87
CA GLU A 39 18.93 -11.87 -1.22
C GLU A 39 20.36 -11.34 -1.38
N MET A 40 20.47 -10.07 -1.77
CA MET A 40 21.73 -9.39 -1.97
C MET A 40 22.25 -8.80 -0.66
N GLY A 41 23.08 -9.58 0.05
CA GLY A 41 23.76 -9.12 1.26
C GLY A 41 24.51 -7.81 1.04
N GLY A 42 24.21 -6.79 1.86
CA GLY A 42 24.93 -5.52 1.91
C GLY A 42 24.43 -4.41 0.97
N ALA A 43 23.39 -4.63 0.14
CA ALA A 43 22.88 -3.58 -0.75
C ALA A 43 21.78 -2.70 -0.11
N ARG A 44 21.83 -1.38 -0.35
CA ARG A 44 20.75 -0.41 -0.05
C ARG A 44 20.44 0.43 -1.28
N ALA A 45 19.15 0.62 -1.56
CA ALA A 45 18.66 1.50 -2.62
C ALA A 45 18.33 2.90 -2.07
N TRP A 46 18.72 3.92 -2.83
CA TRP A 46 18.40 5.32 -2.62
C TRP A 46 17.62 5.83 -3.83
N VAL A 47 16.41 6.34 -3.61
CA VAL A 47 15.48 6.69 -4.67
C VAL A 47 15.26 8.21 -4.68
N ILE A 48 15.52 8.83 -5.82
CA ILE A 48 15.19 10.23 -6.10
C ILE A 48 14.27 10.20 -7.32
N ASP A 49 12.96 10.22 -7.07
CA ASP A 49 11.97 9.99 -8.12
C ASP A 49 10.67 10.77 -7.84
N CYS A 50 10.11 11.37 -8.89
CA CYS A 50 8.90 12.19 -8.81
C CYS A 50 7.62 11.41 -9.15
N HIS A 51 7.72 10.15 -9.58
CA HIS A 51 6.54 9.35 -9.89
C HIS A 51 5.74 9.02 -8.62
N ARG A 52 4.41 9.12 -8.74
CA ARG A 52 3.43 8.82 -7.69
C ARG A 52 2.37 7.85 -8.23
N PRO A 53 1.78 6.98 -7.39
CA PRO A 53 2.02 6.86 -5.94
C PRO A 53 3.32 6.11 -5.61
N ILE A 54 3.95 6.45 -4.47
CA ILE A 54 5.11 5.70 -3.97
C ILE A 54 4.63 4.34 -3.44
N ASN A 55 5.37 3.27 -3.75
CA ASN A 55 5.07 1.96 -3.22
C ASN A 55 5.23 1.94 -1.68
N HIS A 56 4.17 1.64 -0.95
CA HIS A 56 4.18 1.60 0.52
C HIS A 56 5.26 0.68 1.11
N ARG A 57 5.64 -0.39 0.41
CA ARG A 57 6.70 -1.32 0.86
C ARG A 57 8.08 -0.67 0.86
N ASN A 58 8.31 0.31 -0.01
CA ASN A 58 9.54 1.11 -0.02
C ASN A 58 9.61 2.09 1.17
N LEU A 59 8.47 2.40 1.78
CA LEU A 59 8.35 3.35 2.90
C LEU A 59 8.15 2.67 4.26
N SER A 60 8.01 1.35 4.27
CA SER A 60 7.82 0.55 5.48
C SER A 60 9.02 0.64 6.41
N GLU A 61 8.77 0.82 7.71
CA GLU A 61 9.84 0.83 8.74
C GLU A 61 10.63 -0.49 8.81
N SER A 62 10.00 -1.60 8.39
CA SER A 62 10.66 -2.90 8.29
C SER A 62 11.63 -3.00 7.11
N ASN A 63 11.48 -2.13 6.10
CA ASN A 63 12.31 -2.11 4.90
C ASN A 63 13.46 -1.10 5.01
N ARG A 64 14.48 -1.43 5.81
CA ARG A 64 15.67 -0.57 5.97
C ARG A 64 16.66 -0.58 4.78
N ARG A 65 16.33 -1.33 3.72
CA ARG A 65 17.16 -1.46 2.51
C ARG A 65 16.73 -0.51 1.40
N VAL A 66 15.63 0.23 1.57
CA VAL A 66 15.18 1.25 0.62
C VAL A 66 15.03 2.58 1.35
N ALA A 67 15.56 3.64 0.77
CA ALA A 67 15.38 5.00 1.23
C ALA A 67 14.86 5.85 0.07
N VAL A 68 13.64 6.36 0.20
CA VAL A 68 13.01 7.24 -0.80
C VAL A 68 13.14 8.68 -0.32
N LEU A 69 13.65 9.56 -1.17
CA LEU A 69 13.57 11.00 -0.93
C LEU A 69 12.13 11.44 -1.19
N VAL A 70 11.47 11.88 -0.13
CA VAL A 70 10.10 12.38 -0.15
C VAL A 70 10.10 13.88 0.14
N ASP A 71 9.13 14.60 -0.41
CA ASP A 71 8.89 15.99 -0.05
C ASP A 71 7.83 16.12 1.06
N ASP A 72 7.53 17.37 1.45
CA ASP A 72 6.58 17.66 2.52
C ASP A 72 5.13 17.26 2.15
N GLU A 73 4.79 17.22 0.86
CA GLU A 73 3.46 16.84 0.38
C GLU A 73 3.27 15.33 0.52
N ASP A 74 4.26 14.55 0.08
CA ASP A 74 4.29 13.09 0.27
C ASP A 74 4.16 12.66 1.73
N MET A 75 4.77 13.43 2.64
CA MET A 75 4.73 13.12 4.07
C MET A 75 3.34 13.41 4.66
N ARG A 76 2.64 14.42 4.17
CA ARG A 76 1.26 14.74 4.61
C ARG A 76 0.29 13.66 4.15
N GLU A 77 0.35 13.24 2.90
CA GLU A 77 -0.51 12.17 2.37
C GLU A 77 -0.38 10.87 3.20
N ARG A 78 0.81 10.55 3.70
CA ARG A 78 1.01 9.40 4.60
C ARG A 78 0.33 9.59 5.96
N LEU A 79 0.46 10.77 6.57
CA LEU A 79 -0.12 11.04 7.89
C LEU A 79 -1.66 11.07 7.81
N ASP A 80 -2.21 11.59 6.71
CA ASP A 80 -3.64 11.65 6.48
C ASP A 80 -4.25 10.25 6.31
N LEU A 81 -3.49 9.29 5.74
CA LEU A 81 -3.90 7.88 5.66
C LEU A 81 -3.96 7.19 7.03
N ASP A 82 -3.05 7.52 7.95
CA ASP A 82 -3.05 6.98 9.31
C ASP A 82 -4.24 7.50 10.14
N GLU A 83 -4.70 8.74 9.89
CA GLU A 83 -5.88 9.31 10.55
C GLU A 83 -7.21 8.77 10.00
N GLN A 84 -7.29 8.47 8.70
CA GLN A 84 -8.51 7.92 8.08
C GLN A 84 -8.69 6.41 8.33
N GLY A 85 -7.61 5.66 8.58
CA GLY A 85 -7.67 4.23 8.90
C GLY A 85 -8.28 3.90 10.27
N ALA A 86 -8.59 4.90 11.09
CA ALA A 86 -9.22 4.73 12.41
C ALA A 86 -10.75 4.82 12.41
N LEU A 87 -11.39 5.09 11.27
CA LEU A 87 -12.85 5.37 11.20
C LEU A 87 -13.72 4.24 10.61
N ASP A 88 -13.15 3.15 10.08
CA ASP A 88 -13.92 2.04 9.50
C ASP A 88 -14.01 0.81 10.44
N SER A 89 -14.22 1.04 11.74
CA SER A 89 -14.73 -0.01 12.62
C SER A 89 -16.26 0.06 12.61
N ASP A 90 -16.87 -0.41 11.52
CA ASP A 90 -18.31 -0.67 11.42
C ASP A 90 -18.74 -1.62 12.55
N SER A 91 -19.32 -1.03 13.60
CA SER A 91 -20.08 -1.76 14.60
C SER A 91 -21.52 -1.85 14.11
N ASP A 92 -21.81 -2.88 13.33
CA ASP A 92 -23.18 -3.33 13.05
C ASP A 92 -23.83 -3.78 14.38
N GLU A 93 -24.44 -2.85 15.10
CA GLU A 93 -25.38 -3.16 16.17
C GLU A 93 -26.76 -3.41 15.53
N ASP A 94 -27.05 -4.70 15.34
CA ASP A 94 -28.38 -5.27 15.07
C ASP A 94 -29.32 -4.89 16.22
N ASP A 95 -30.09 -3.81 16.09
CA ASP A 95 -31.27 -3.55 16.92
C ASP A 95 -32.51 -4.08 16.18
N GLU A 96 -32.82 -5.35 16.48
CA GLU A 96 -34.14 -5.92 16.30
C GLU A 96 -35.14 -5.16 17.19
N ASP A 97 -36.07 -4.41 16.60
CA ASP A 97 -37.30 -4.06 17.32
C ASP A 97 -38.56 -4.25 16.47
N ASP A 98 -39.36 -5.19 16.97
CA ASP A 98 -40.67 -5.63 16.54
C ASP A 98 -41.70 -4.57 16.95
N ASP A 99 -42.44 -4.01 16.00
CA ASP A 99 -43.79 -3.57 16.36
C ASP A 99 -44.82 -3.72 15.23
N SER A 100 -45.79 -4.55 15.57
CA SER A 100 -46.91 -5.00 14.77
C SER A 100 -48.07 -4.00 14.76
N ALA A 101 -48.37 -3.35 13.62
CA ALA A 101 -49.72 -2.81 13.36
C ALA A 101 -49.93 -2.29 11.92
N GLU A 102 -50.48 -3.12 11.01
CA GLU A 102 -51.72 -2.79 10.27
C GLU A 102 -52.07 -3.89 9.25
N GLN A 103 -52.81 -4.90 9.74
CA GLN A 103 -53.63 -5.74 8.89
C GLN A 103 -54.83 -4.92 8.37
N ASN A 104 -54.79 -4.33 7.16
CA ASN A 104 -55.96 -4.22 6.28
C ASN A 104 -55.72 -3.42 4.98
N ARG A 105 -55.11 -4.03 3.95
CA ARG A 105 -55.38 -3.58 2.54
C ARG A 105 -55.02 -4.59 1.45
N ALA A 106 -54.89 -5.87 1.78
CA ALA A 106 -54.58 -6.94 0.81
C ALA A 106 -55.71 -7.97 0.64
N ARG A 107 -56.99 -7.56 0.75
CA ARG A 107 -58.15 -8.43 0.52
C ARG A 107 -59.16 -7.93 -0.54
N GLN A 108 -58.79 -6.96 -1.38
CA GLN A 108 -59.70 -6.44 -2.43
C GLN A 108 -59.18 -6.54 -3.88
N ALA A 109 -58.19 -7.38 -4.16
CA ALA A 109 -57.68 -7.54 -5.54
C ALA A 109 -57.87 -8.94 -6.15
N ARG A 110 -58.43 -9.93 -5.44
CA ARG A 110 -58.59 -11.30 -5.98
C ARG A 110 -59.79 -12.04 -5.40
N ARG A 111 -61.02 -11.60 -5.73
CA ARG A 111 -62.25 -12.44 -5.74
C ARG A 111 -63.49 -11.61 -6.10
N ALA A 112 -63.67 -11.39 -7.40
CA ALA A 112 -64.92 -11.18 -8.14
C ALA A 112 -64.46 -10.78 -9.56
N GLY A 113 -64.56 -11.62 -10.61
CA GLY A 113 -65.56 -12.65 -10.80
C GLY A 113 -66.88 -11.98 -11.10
#